data_AF-A0A435GXC8-F1
#
_entry.id   AF-A0A435GXC8-F1
#
_cell.length_a   1.000
_cell.length_b   1.000
_cell.length_c   1.000
_cell.angle_alpha   90.00
_cell.angle_beta   90.00
_cell.angle_gamma   90.00
#
_symmetry.space_group_name_H-M   'P 1'
#
loop_
_entity.id
_entity.type
_entity.pdbx_description
1 polymer ?
#
loop_
_entity_poly.entity_id
_entity_poly.type
_entity_poly.pdbx_seq_one_letter_code
_entity_poly.pdbx_strand_id
1 'polypeptide(L)'
;MNTMLSWDHLVVVRGSFAKKLIDLLNGALKADRVIPYLGPGLLQLNPPESPVPCTPEDVAAALNKRAPAPSRIRTNMWSVAQFIEQRRHRRTLQAWMAEIFAAPAEPTVLHAWLATLQLSVIIDSWYDGAMRAALAEAGQTDVVEIQGTTRATGIGNIWTRTYDLSGTELEAEQVARTVLYAPHGSVRPAANFLVA
;
A
#
# COMPACT_ATOMS: atom_id res chain seq x y z
N MET A 1 14.70 -19.21 16.01
CA MET A 1 15.06 -18.07 16.88
C MET A 1 13.87 -17.13 16.82
N ASN A 2 12.97 -17.23 17.79
CA ASN A 2 11.76 -16.42 17.84
C ASN A 2 12.16 -15.05 18.37
N THR A 3 12.35 -14.08 17.48
CA THR A 3 12.33 -12.68 17.86
C THR A 3 10.91 -12.36 18.33
N MET A 4 10.69 -12.37 19.64
CA MET A 4 9.60 -11.60 20.21
C MET A 4 9.84 -10.16 19.79
N LEU A 5 8.91 -9.58 19.02
CA LEU A 5 8.82 -8.13 18.84
C LEU A 5 8.66 -7.53 20.24
N SER A 6 9.75 -7.06 20.83
CA SER A 6 9.65 -6.27 22.06
C SER A 6 9.13 -4.90 21.64
N TRP A 7 8.01 -4.49 22.22
CA TRP A 7 7.38 -3.20 21.98
C TRP A 7 8.16 -2.05 22.64
N ASP A 8 9.45 -2.24 22.94
CA ASP A 8 10.28 -1.37 23.79
C ASP A 8 10.55 0.01 23.17
N HIS A 9 10.18 0.20 21.91
CA HIS A 9 10.32 1.44 21.13
C HIS A 9 8.97 2.11 20.83
N LEU A 10 7.84 1.50 21.21
CA LEU A 10 6.52 2.07 20.97
C LEU A 10 6.12 2.99 22.12
N VAL A 11 6.28 4.30 21.93
CA VAL A 11 5.83 5.29 22.90
C VAL A 11 4.30 5.40 22.84
N VAL A 12 3.63 4.75 23.79
CA VAL A 12 2.16 4.84 23.92
C VAL A 12 1.79 6.08 24.73
N VAL A 13 1.29 7.11 24.03
CA VAL A 13 0.81 8.33 24.67
C VAL A 13 -0.66 8.16 25.09
N ARG A 14 -1.04 8.62 26.29
CA ARG A 14 -2.40 8.48 26.83
C ARG A 14 -2.95 9.79 27.40
N GLY A 15 -4.27 9.81 27.63
CA GLY A 15 -4.96 10.88 28.36
C GLY A 15 -4.90 12.25 27.67
N SER A 16 -4.79 13.31 28.47
CA SER A 16 -4.79 14.69 27.99
C SER A 16 -3.64 15.03 27.05
N PHE A 17 -2.48 14.38 27.21
CA PHE A 17 -1.35 14.57 26.33
C PHE A 17 -1.60 13.96 24.94
N ALA A 18 -2.21 12.77 24.87
CA ALA A 18 -2.62 12.16 23.60
C ALA A 18 -3.62 13.06 22.84
N LYS A 19 -4.60 13.63 23.56
CA LYS A 19 -5.56 14.58 22.98
C LYS A 19 -4.86 15.79 22.34
N LYS A 20 -3.92 16.40 23.05
CA LYS A 20 -3.13 17.54 22.52
C LYS A 20 -2.34 17.17 21.27
N LEU A 21 -1.74 15.99 21.24
CA LEU A 21 -1.00 15.52 20.05
C LEU A 21 -1.93 15.29 18.85
N ILE A 22 -3.11 14.73 19.06
CA ILE A 22 -4.12 14.55 18.00
C ILE A 22 -4.57 15.91 17.45
N ASP A 23 -4.83 16.89 18.32
CA ASP A 23 -5.21 18.23 17.89
C ASP A 23 -4.11 18.91 17.06
N LEU A 24 -2.85 18.77 17.48
CA LEU A 24 -1.68 19.25 16.73
C LEU A 24 -1.54 18.55 15.37
N LEU A 25 -1.67 17.23 15.33
CA LEU A 25 -1.58 16.45 14.10
C LEU A 25 -2.70 16.81 13.12
N ASN A 26 -3.93 16.96 13.61
CA ASN A 26 -5.08 17.41 12.81
C ASN A 26 -4.80 18.79 12.17
N GLY A 27 -4.30 19.75 12.96
CA GLY A 27 -3.91 21.06 12.44
C GLY A 27 -2.77 21.01 11.43
N ALA A 28 -1.79 20.12 11.64
CA ALA A 28 -0.65 19.95 10.73
C ALA A 28 -1.05 19.28 9.40
N LEU A 29 -1.91 18.27 9.43
CA LEU A 29 -2.45 17.61 8.22
C LEU A 29 -3.32 18.58 7.41
N LYS A 30 -4.24 19.31 8.06
CA LYS A 30 -5.06 20.32 7.36
C LYS A 30 -4.24 21.44 6.73
N ALA A 31 -3.07 21.74 7.28
CA ALA A 31 -2.16 22.75 6.79
C ALA A 31 -1.06 22.19 5.87
N ASP A 32 -1.16 20.92 5.47
CA ASP A 32 -0.20 20.24 4.59
C ASP A 32 1.26 20.32 5.07
N ARG A 33 1.48 20.20 6.38
CA ARG A 33 2.81 20.23 7.01
C ARG A 33 3.35 18.85 7.40
N VAL A 34 2.56 17.80 7.19
CA VAL A 34 2.90 16.41 7.52
C VAL A 34 2.40 15.51 6.39
N ILE A 35 3.24 14.59 5.97
CA ILE A 35 2.91 13.60 4.95
C ILE A 35 2.39 12.34 5.65
N PRO A 36 1.12 11.93 5.44
CA PRO A 36 0.63 10.67 5.96
C PRO A 36 1.31 9.49 5.27
N TYR A 37 1.80 8.55 6.09
CA TYR A 37 2.35 7.27 5.66
C TYR A 37 1.41 6.15 6.11
N LEU A 38 0.68 5.60 5.15
CA LEU A 38 -0.37 4.62 5.37
C LEU A 38 0.16 3.22 5.13
N GLY A 39 -0.32 2.26 5.92
CA GLY A 39 0.03 0.86 5.79
C GLY A 39 -1.17 -0.04 6.10
N PRO A 40 -1.00 -1.36 5.96
CA PRO A 40 -2.13 -2.30 5.95
C PRO A 40 -2.85 -2.44 7.29
N GLY A 41 -2.27 -1.92 8.39
CA GLY A 41 -2.94 -1.87 9.68
C GLY A 41 -4.27 -1.09 9.64
N LEU A 42 -4.46 -0.19 8.66
CA LEU A 42 -5.74 0.51 8.48
C LEU A 42 -6.88 -0.43 8.09
N LEU A 43 -6.61 -1.45 7.28
CA LEU A 43 -7.64 -2.40 6.84
C LEU A 43 -8.23 -3.21 8.01
N GLN A 44 -7.47 -3.37 9.09
CA GLN A 44 -7.91 -4.05 10.31
C GLN A 44 -8.89 -3.20 11.15
N LEU A 45 -9.07 -1.92 10.81
CA LEU A 45 -9.98 -1.01 11.52
C LEU A 45 -11.43 -1.12 11.03
N ASN A 46 -11.67 -1.74 9.87
CA ASN A 46 -12.99 -1.95 9.31
C ASN A 46 -13.55 -3.33 9.72
N PRO A 47 -14.78 -3.42 10.24
CA PRO A 47 -15.52 -4.68 10.33
C PRO A 47 -16.40 -4.90 9.08
N PRO A 48 -16.58 -6.15 8.58
CA PRO A 48 -15.92 -7.40 8.98
C PRO A 48 -14.45 -7.45 8.55
N GLU A 49 -13.74 -8.53 8.90
CA GLU A 49 -12.32 -8.77 8.58
C GLU A 49 -11.99 -8.46 7.11
N SER A 50 -10.82 -7.85 6.88
CA SER A 50 -10.37 -7.41 5.56
C SER A 50 -10.40 -8.56 4.53
N PRO A 51 -10.89 -8.30 3.30
CA PRO A 51 -10.94 -9.32 2.25
C PRO A 51 -9.58 -9.63 1.62
N VAL A 52 -8.54 -8.86 1.97
CA VAL A 52 -7.17 -9.00 1.46
C VAL A 52 -6.15 -9.06 2.60
N PRO A 53 -4.96 -9.66 2.38
CA PRO A 53 -3.91 -9.74 3.40
C PRO A 53 -3.56 -8.38 4.01
N CYS A 54 -3.46 -8.34 5.34
CA CYS A 54 -3.12 -7.12 6.10
C CYS A 54 -1.70 -7.17 6.68
N THR A 55 -0.95 -8.24 6.40
CA THR A 55 0.43 -8.40 6.84
C THR A 55 1.27 -9.09 5.75
N PRO A 56 2.60 -8.87 5.74
CA PRO A 56 3.50 -9.65 4.89
C PRO A 56 3.38 -11.16 5.14
N GLU A 57 3.16 -11.59 6.38
CA GLU A 57 2.99 -12.98 6.77
C GLU A 57 1.75 -13.62 6.13
N ASP A 58 0.64 -12.88 6.04
CA ASP A 58 -0.59 -13.32 5.38
C ASP A 58 -0.38 -13.49 3.86
N VAL A 59 0.37 -12.57 3.23
CA VAL A 59 0.76 -12.70 1.82
C VAL A 59 1.65 -13.92 1.62
N ALA A 60 2.63 -14.13 2.50
CA ALA A 60 3.49 -15.31 2.48
C ALA A 60 2.66 -16.60 2.60
N ALA A 61 1.71 -16.65 3.53
CA ALA A 61 0.82 -17.79 3.71
C ALA A 61 -0.04 -18.05 2.46
N ALA A 62 -0.59 -17.00 1.85
CA ALA A 62 -1.38 -17.10 0.63
C ALA A 62 -0.56 -17.62 -0.56
N LEU A 63 0.68 -17.13 -0.73
CA LEU A 63 1.61 -17.61 -1.75
C LEU A 63 2.03 -19.07 -1.50
N ASN A 64 2.27 -19.47 -0.25
CA ASN A 64 2.63 -20.86 0.10
C ASN A 64 1.53 -21.87 -0.23
N LYS A 65 0.25 -21.47 -0.18
CA LYS A 65 -0.87 -22.32 -0.63
C LYS A 65 -0.78 -22.65 -2.12
N ARG A 66 -0.15 -21.78 -2.92
CA ARG A 66 0.02 -21.93 -4.38
C ARG A 66 1.32 -22.64 -4.74
N ALA A 67 2.41 -22.30 -4.05
CA ALA A 67 3.72 -22.93 -4.21
C ALA A 67 4.41 -23.05 -2.84
N PRO A 68 4.46 -24.27 -2.26
CA PRO A 68 5.10 -24.47 -0.97
C PRO A 68 6.57 -24.06 -0.99
N ALA A 69 6.94 -23.09 -0.15
CA ALA A 69 8.31 -22.67 0.03
C ALA A 69 8.99 -23.45 1.17
N PRO A 70 10.33 -23.56 1.18
CA PRO A 70 11.07 -24.18 2.27
C PRO A 70 10.72 -23.59 3.64
N SER A 71 10.72 -24.44 4.67
CA SER A 71 10.35 -24.07 6.05
C SER A 71 11.10 -22.86 6.60
N ARG A 72 12.36 -22.66 6.17
CA ARG A 72 13.21 -21.53 6.59
C ARG A 72 12.75 -20.17 6.06
N ILE A 73 11.98 -20.14 4.97
CA ILE A 73 11.59 -18.89 4.30
C ILE A 73 10.08 -18.67 4.26
N ARG A 74 9.26 -19.70 4.52
CA ARG A 74 7.81 -19.68 4.28
C ARG A 74 7.01 -18.58 5.01
N THR A 75 7.57 -17.94 6.02
CA THR A 75 6.91 -16.83 6.75
C THR A 75 7.37 -15.44 6.32
N ASN A 76 8.41 -15.34 5.48
CA ASN A 76 8.93 -14.06 5.00
C ASN A 76 8.43 -13.81 3.56
N MET A 77 7.53 -12.82 3.40
CA MET A 77 6.90 -12.48 2.12
C MET A 77 7.91 -12.36 0.97
N TRP A 78 8.93 -11.52 1.15
CA TRP A 78 9.93 -11.25 0.10
C TRP A 78 10.72 -12.49 -0.28
N SER A 79 11.10 -13.31 0.71
CA SER A 79 11.83 -14.56 0.45
C SER A 79 10.97 -15.59 -0.30
N VAL A 80 9.68 -15.69 0.05
CA VAL A 80 8.72 -16.55 -0.67
C VAL A 80 8.48 -16.06 -2.09
N ALA A 81 8.25 -14.76 -2.26
CA ALA A 81 8.06 -14.14 -3.55
C ALA A 81 9.29 -14.37 -4.46
N GLN A 82 10.49 -14.13 -3.95
CA GLN A 82 11.73 -14.38 -4.70
C GLN A 82 11.93 -15.87 -5.05
N PHE A 83 11.59 -16.78 -4.12
CA PHE A 83 11.63 -18.23 -4.39
C PHE A 83 10.67 -18.64 -5.53
N ILE A 84 9.47 -18.06 -5.56
CA ILE A 84 8.47 -18.28 -6.60
C ILE A 84 8.94 -17.67 -7.92
N GLU A 85 9.41 -16.43 -7.94
CA GLU A 85 9.89 -15.75 -9.15
C GLU A 85 11.00 -16.56 -9.84
N GLN A 86 11.97 -17.08 -9.07
CA GLN A 86 13.07 -17.90 -9.63
C GLN A 86 12.61 -19.23 -10.24
N ARG A 87 11.49 -19.80 -9.79
CA ARG A 87 11.03 -21.16 -10.16
C ARG A 87 9.82 -21.20 -11.07
N ARG A 88 9.04 -20.12 -11.07
CA ARG A 88 7.77 -19.99 -11.79
C ARG A 88 7.72 -18.74 -12.66
N HIS A 89 8.79 -17.94 -12.66
CA HIS A 89 8.90 -16.67 -13.36
C HIS A 89 7.99 -15.58 -12.79
N ARG A 90 8.38 -14.33 -13.06
CA ARG A 90 7.72 -13.13 -12.52
C ARG A 90 6.24 -13.01 -12.90
N ARG A 91 5.88 -13.41 -14.12
CA ARG A 91 4.49 -13.34 -14.60
C ARG A 91 3.54 -14.17 -13.74
N THR A 92 3.99 -15.34 -13.26
CA THR A 92 3.18 -16.18 -12.37
C THR A 92 3.06 -15.55 -10.98
N LEU A 93 4.14 -15.01 -10.42
CA LEU A 93 4.09 -14.29 -9.15
C LEU A 93 3.12 -13.10 -9.22
N GLN A 94 3.22 -12.29 -10.29
CA GLN A 94 2.34 -11.14 -10.50
C GLN A 94 0.86 -11.55 -10.61
N ALA A 95 0.56 -12.60 -11.38
CA ALA A 95 -0.81 -13.11 -11.48
C ALA A 95 -1.35 -13.57 -10.13
N TRP A 96 -0.54 -14.27 -9.34
CA TRP A 96 -0.95 -14.72 -8.01
C TRP A 96 -1.14 -13.57 -7.03
N MET A 97 -0.29 -12.54 -7.07
CA MET A 97 -0.48 -11.33 -6.27
C MET A 97 -1.77 -10.60 -6.68
N ALA A 98 -2.04 -10.47 -7.97
CA ALA A 98 -3.28 -9.87 -8.47
C ALA A 98 -4.52 -10.63 -7.97
N GLU A 99 -4.49 -11.96 -7.97
CA GLU A 99 -5.57 -12.78 -7.43
C GLU A 99 -5.70 -12.68 -5.90
N ILE A 100 -4.59 -12.59 -5.16
CA ILE A 100 -4.59 -12.43 -3.70
C ILE A 100 -5.22 -11.09 -3.28
N PHE A 101 -5.01 -10.04 -4.07
CA PHE A 101 -5.53 -8.69 -3.81
C PHE A 101 -6.76 -8.34 -4.67
N ALA A 102 -7.40 -9.31 -5.32
CA ALA A 102 -8.47 -9.06 -6.29
C ALA A 102 -9.73 -8.46 -5.64
N ALA A 103 -10.03 -8.85 -4.40
CA ALA A 103 -11.18 -8.34 -3.68
C ALA A 103 -10.97 -6.85 -3.33
N PRO A 104 -11.92 -5.95 -3.63
CA PRO A 104 -11.81 -4.54 -3.26
C PRO A 104 -11.65 -4.38 -1.74
N ALA A 105 -10.62 -3.65 -1.32
CA ALA A 105 -10.53 -3.17 0.05
C ALA A 105 -11.34 -1.88 0.19
N GLU A 106 -12.28 -1.88 1.13
CA GLU A 106 -13.12 -0.73 1.43
C GLU A 106 -12.33 0.36 2.17
N PRO A 107 -12.44 1.64 1.77
CA PRO A 107 -11.88 2.74 2.52
C PRO A 107 -12.34 2.76 3.98
N THR A 108 -11.41 3.02 4.90
CA THR A 108 -11.76 3.28 6.31
C THR A 108 -12.23 4.72 6.49
N VAL A 109 -12.80 5.05 7.66
CA VAL A 109 -13.06 6.44 8.06
C VAL A 109 -11.83 7.36 8.00
N LEU A 110 -10.61 6.84 8.25
CA LEU A 110 -9.39 7.64 8.17
C LEU A 110 -9.03 7.96 6.71
N HIS A 111 -9.03 6.96 5.82
CA HIS A 111 -8.88 7.16 4.37
C HIS A 111 -9.88 8.19 3.82
N ALA A 112 -11.16 8.03 4.14
CA ALA A 112 -12.21 8.96 3.72
C ALA A 112 -11.94 10.38 4.23
N TRP A 113 -11.55 10.54 5.50
CA TRP A 113 -11.21 11.86 6.04
C TRP A 113 -9.98 12.47 5.36
N LEU A 114 -8.90 11.71 5.16
CA LEU A 114 -7.70 12.18 4.46
C LEU A 114 -8.01 12.63 3.04
N ALA A 115 -8.90 11.93 2.33
CA ALA A 115 -9.33 12.27 0.98
C ALA A 115 -10.08 13.62 0.90
N THR A 116 -10.60 14.13 2.03
CA THR A 116 -11.21 15.48 2.08
C THR A 116 -10.19 16.61 2.21
N LEU A 117 -8.94 16.30 2.53
CA LEU A 117 -7.88 17.28 2.73
C LEU A 117 -7.15 17.62 1.43
N GLN A 118 -6.56 18.80 1.38
CA GLN A 118 -5.73 19.27 0.25
C GLN A 118 -4.25 18.96 0.48
N LEU A 119 -3.94 17.68 0.74
CA LEU A 119 -2.58 17.21 1.00
C LEU A 119 -1.77 17.14 -0.30
N SER A 120 -0.52 17.60 -0.28
CA SER A 120 0.37 17.54 -1.45
C SER A 120 0.85 16.12 -1.73
N VAL A 121 1.08 15.32 -0.68
CA VAL A 121 1.57 13.95 -0.80
C VAL A 121 0.87 13.05 0.21
N ILE A 122 0.48 11.85 -0.24
CA ILE A 122 0.03 10.74 0.61
C ILE A 122 0.85 9.52 0.22
N ILE A 123 1.46 8.83 1.18
CA ILE A 123 2.20 7.59 0.91
C ILE A 123 1.32 6.41 1.30
N ASP A 124 1.01 5.53 0.34
CA ASP A 124 0.28 4.29 0.55
C ASP A 124 1.23 3.10 0.37
N SER A 125 1.68 2.52 1.47
CA SER A 125 2.70 1.47 1.46
C SER A 125 2.14 0.06 1.25
N TRP A 126 0.85 -0.09 0.94
CA TRP A 126 0.23 -1.39 0.71
C TRP A 126 -0.40 -1.53 -0.68
N TYR A 127 -0.81 -2.75 -1.00
CA TYR A 127 -1.20 -3.14 -2.37
C TYR A 127 -2.70 -3.03 -2.66
N ASP A 128 -3.53 -2.76 -1.65
CA ASP A 128 -4.98 -2.96 -1.69
C ASP A 128 -5.76 -1.85 -2.42
N GLY A 129 -5.21 -0.64 -2.47
CA GLY A 129 -5.79 0.50 -3.17
C GLY A 129 -6.95 1.20 -2.46
N ALA A 130 -7.14 1.02 -1.15
CA ALA A 130 -8.19 1.69 -0.38
C ALA A 130 -8.04 3.21 -0.38
N MET A 131 -6.82 3.76 -0.27
CA MET A 131 -6.62 5.22 -0.34
C MET A 131 -6.95 5.77 -1.73
N ARG A 132 -6.59 5.04 -2.80
CA ARG A 132 -6.98 5.37 -4.18
C ARG A 132 -8.50 5.43 -4.33
N ALA A 133 -9.21 4.42 -3.79
CA ALA A 133 -10.67 4.40 -3.80
C ALA A 133 -11.26 5.59 -3.04
N ALA A 134 -10.73 5.90 -1.85
CA ALA A 134 -11.19 7.03 -1.04
C ALA A 134 -11.05 8.39 -1.77
N LEU A 135 -9.95 8.61 -2.49
CA LEU A 135 -9.74 9.84 -3.27
C LEU A 135 -10.73 9.93 -4.45
N ALA A 136 -11.00 8.81 -5.11
CA ALA A 136 -11.98 8.74 -6.19
C ALA A 136 -13.41 8.99 -5.67
N GLU A 137 -13.78 8.38 -4.54
CA GLU A 137 -15.09 8.57 -3.88
C GLU A 137 -15.30 10.00 -3.39
N ALA A 138 -14.24 10.65 -2.91
CA ALA A 138 -14.26 12.07 -2.55
C ALA A 138 -14.36 13.01 -3.76
N GLY A 139 -14.32 12.48 -4.99
CA GLY A 139 -14.42 13.27 -6.22
C GLY A 139 -13.18 14.11 -6.50
N GLN A 140 -12.01 13.72 -5.98
CA GLN A 140 -10.76 14.42 -6.27
C GLN A 140 -10.38 14.26 -7.74
N THR A 141 -10.09 15.37 -8.42
CA THR A 141 -9.76 15.38 -9.86
C THR A 141 -8.32 15.79 -10.14
N ASP A 142 -7.63 16.38 -9.17
CA ASP A 142 -6.26 16.90 -9.28
C ASP A 142 -5.28 16.02 -8.50
N VAL A 143 -5.31 14.73 -8.83
CA VAL A 143 -4.52 13.68 -8.18
C VAL A 143 -3.80 12.85 -9.23
N VAL A 144 -2.51 12.60 -9.01
CA VAL A 144 -1.76 11.56 -9.72
C VAL A 144 -1.35 10.48 -8.73
N GLU A 145 -1.49 9.22 -9.13
CA GLU A 145 -0.95 8.09 -8.41
C GLU A 145 0.36 7.63 -9.07
N ILE A 146 1.44 7.62 -8.30
CA ILE A 146 2.75 7.14 -8.74
C ILE A 146 3.01 5.80 -8.07
N GLN A 147 3.16 4.75 -8.88
CA GLN A 147 3.37 3.39 -8.41
C GLN A 147 4.78 2.92 -8.71
N GLY A 148 5.44 2.31 -7.72
CA GLY A 148 6.66 1.54 -7.96
C GLY A 148 6.37 0.35 -8.88
N THR A 149 7.23 0.13 -9.87
CA THR A 149 7.11 -1.01 -10.79
C THR A 149 8.43 -1.75 -10.93
N THR A 150 8.36 -2.92 -11.57
CA THR A 150 9.52 -3.73 -11.87
C THR A 150 10.17 -3.31 -13.18
N ARG A 151 11.49 -3.50 -13.27
CA ARG A 151 12.23 -3.39 -14.54
C ARG A 151 12.25 -4.69 -15.35
N ALA A 152 11.68 -5.77 -14.84
CA ALA A 152 11.75 -7.08 -15.49
C ALA A 152 11.08 -7.14 -16.87
N THR A 153 10.19 -6.18 -17.19
CA THR A 153 9.37 -6.20 -18.42
C THR A 153 9.80 -5.18 -19.48
N GLY A 154 10.87 -4.39 -19.27
CA GLY A 154 11.28 -3.37 -20.24
C GLY A 154 12.69 -2.79 -20.04
N ILE A 155 13.12 -1.99 -21.01
CA ILE A 155 14.43 -1.31 -21.03
C ILE A 155 14.19 0.19 -20.87
N GLY A 156 14.91 0.84 -19.96
CA GLY A 156 14.78 2.29 -19.68
C GLY A 156 14.67 2.61 -18.20
N ASN A 157 14.36 3.88 -17.89
CA ASN A 157 14.12 4.42 -16.54
C ASN A 157 12.67 4.19 -16.09
N ILE A 158 12.21 2.94 -16.16
CA ILE A 158 10.85 2.52 -15.83
C ILE A 158 10.76 2.05 -14.36
N TRP A 159 11.12 2.92 -13.43
CA TRP A 159 11.04 2.63 -11.98
C TRP A 159 9.65 2.86 -11.41
N THR A 160 8.89 3.75 -12.06
CA THR A 160 7.53 4.09 -11.67
C THR A 160 6.60 4.12 -12.87
N ARG A 161 5.31 4.03 -12.59
CA ARG A 161 4.22 4.30 -13.53
C ARG A 161 3.29 5.32 -12.89
N THR A 162 2.78 6.25 -13.67
CA THR A 162 1.88 7.31 -13.20
C THR A 162 0.49 7.07 -13.76
N TYR A 163 -0.53 7.19 -12.91
CA TYR A 163 -1.93 7.00 -13.30
C TYR A 163 -2.79 8.14 -12.75
N ASP A 164 -3.85 8.49 -13.45
CA ASP A 164 -4.96 9.22 -12.82
C ASP A 164 -5.79 8.28 -11.93
N LEU A 165 -6.83 8.81 -11.26
CA LEU A 165 -7.75 8.00 -10.46
C LEU A 165 -8.73 7.15 -11.30
N SER A 166 -8.90 7.44 -12.61
CA SER A 166 -9.68 6.60 -13.53
C SER A 166 -8.95 5.32 -13.95
N GLY A 167 -7.63 5.30 -13.80
CA GLY A 167 -6.75 4.19 -14.16
C GLY A 167 -6.04 4.40 -15.50
N THR A 168 -6.18 5.58 -16.09
CA THR A 168 -5.46 5.99 -17.30
C THR A 168 -4.00 6.26 -16.95
N GLU A 169 -3.09 5.65 -17.68
CA GLU A 169 -1.66 5.92 -17.54
C GLU A 169 -1.33 7.32 -18.08
N LEU A 170 -0.50 8.04 -17.33
CA LEU A 170 -0.08 9.41 -17.63
C LEU A 170 1.44 9.46 -17.82
N GLU A 171 1.89 10.49 -18.53
CA GLU A 171 3.32 10.82 -18.59
C GLU A 171 3.85 11.29 -17.23
N ALA A 172 5.14 11.06 -16.96
CA ALA A 172 5.73 11.25 -15.64
C ALA A 172 5.77 12.72 -15.17
N GLU A 173 5.73 13.67 -16.11
CA GLU A 173 5.86 15.11 -15.86
C GLU A 173 4.53 15.80 -15.51
N GLN A 174 3.43 15.05 -15.40
CA GLN A 174 2.13 15.62 -15.06
C GLN A 174 2.17 16.27 -13.66
N VAL A 175 1.91 17.57 -13.61
CA VAL A 175 1.76 18.30 -12.36
C VAL A 175 0.34 18.11 -11.85
N ALA A 176 0.20 17.68 -10.61
CA ALA A 176 -1.07 17.62 -9.89
C ALA A 176 -0.91 18.16 -8.49
N ARG A 177 -2.04 18.58 -7.91
CA ARG A 177 -2.08 19.09 -6.55
C ARG A 177 -1.73 18.04 -5.50
N THR A 178 -2.16 16.80 -5.71
CA THR A 178 -1.90 15.70 -4.78
C THR A 178 -1.21 14.55 -5.50
N VAL A 179 -0.13 14.05 -4.89
CA VAL A 179 0.54 12.82 -5.29
C VAL A 179 0.17 11.71 -4.31
N LEU A 180 -0.54 10.69 -4.79
CA LEU A 180 -0.65 9.41 -4.10
C LEU A 180 0.56 8.55 -4.49
N TYR A 181 1.52 8.39 -3.59
CA TYR A 181 2.71 7.59 -3.84
C TYR A 181 2.56 6.18 -3.26
N ALA A 182 2.53 5.17 -4.13
CA ALA A 182 2.50 3.76 -3.78
C ALA A 182 3.87 3.12 -4.07
N PRO A 183 4.85 3.18 -3.15
CA PRO A 183 6.25 2.77 -3.39
C PRO A 183 6.39 1.30 -3.79
N HIS A 184 5.50 0.43 -3.30
CA HIS A 184 5.51 -0.99 -3.62
C HIS A 184 4.62 -1.36 -4.80
N GLY A 185 3.91 -0.38 -5.38
CA GLY A 185 2.87 -0.60 -6.37
C GLY A 185 1.51 -0.89 -5.74
N SER A 186 0.52 -1.13 -6.58
CA SER A 186 -0.87 -1.37 -6.19
C SER A 186 -1.53 -2.38 -7.12
N VAL A 187 -2.54 -3.10 -6.61
CA VAL A 187 -3.35 -4.04 -7.41
C VAL A 187 -4.09 -3.35 -8.56
N ARG A 188 -4.40 -2.06 -8.43
CA ARG A 188 -5.05 -1.24 -9.46
C ARG A 188 -4.15 -0.10 -9.89
N PRO A 189 -4.23 0.39 -11.14
CA PRO A 189 -5.05 -0.17 -12.22
C PRO A 189 -4.38 -1.36 -12.92
N ALA A 190 -3.04 -1.45 -12.90
CA ALA A 190 -2.27 -2.36 -13.74
C ALA A 190 -1.65 -3.55 -12.99
N ALA A 191 -2.03 -3.77 -11.72
CA ALA A 191 -1.47 -4.84 -10.88
C ALA A 191 0.07 -4.78 -10.80
N ASN A 192 0.59 -3.61 -10.42
CA ASN A 192 2.03 -3.40 -10.20
C ASN A 192 2.40 -3.91 -8.81
N PHE A 193 3.33 -4.87 -8.74
CA PHE A 193 3.82 -5.39 -7.47
C PHE A 193 5.34 -5.42 -7.43
N LEU A 194 5.90 -4.67 -6.48
CA LEU A 194 7.31 -4.66 -6.12
C LEU A 194 7.47 -5.48 -4.83
N VAL A 195 7.60 -6.80 -5.00
CA VAL A 195 7.60 -7.80 -3.91
C VAL A 195 8.76 -8.81 -4.01
N ALA A 196 9.49 -8.80 -5.13
CA ALA A 196 10.69 -9.60 -5.43
C ALA A 196 11.61 -8.82 -6.40
#